data_AF-A0A383BKT1-F1
#
_entry.id   AF-A0A383BKT1-F1
#
_cell.length_a   1.000
_cell.length_b   1.000
_cell.length_c   1.000
_cell.angle_alpha   90.00
_cell.angle_beta   90.00
_cell.angle_gamma   90.00
#
_symmetry.space_group_name_H-M   'P 1'
#
loop_
_entity.id
_entity.type
_entity.pdbx_description
1 polymer ?
#
loop_
_entity_poly.entity_id
_entity_poly.type
_entity_poly.pdbx_seq_one_letter_code
_entity_poly.pdbx_strand_id
1 'polypeptide(L)'
;MNAVSAMSMRSATSRKRRSALLFSALLLLSSYAAFEFGVWEAKASTDADGDGLTYGLEFYINTQPQDWDSDNDGLPDGWEWQYGLDPLSATGDNGSTGDPDGDAFTNLNEYQYGIPAGWDSPSTPSELDNGVWWNGTVPTRNWDEESAMQIIQGTGSDGADEDPMGNICNDGMDNDKDGLVDTFDNDGDGDAD
;
A
#
# COMPACT_ATOMS: atom_id res chain seq x y z
N MET A 1 4.34 73.55 -41.99
CA MET A 1 3.48 73.05 -40.88
C MET A 1 3.37 71.51 -40.81
N ASN A 2 3.94 70.72 -41.74
CA ASN A 2 3.70 69.26 -41.78
C ASN A 2 4.63 68.38 -40.91
N ALA A 3 5.75 68.91 -40.39
CA ALA A 3 6.73 68.09 -39.66
C ALA A 3 6.29 67.68 -38.24
N VAL A 4 5.49 68.50 -37.56
CA VAL A 4 5.05 68.25 -36.17
C VAL A 4 3.95 67.16 -36.11
N SER A 5 3.10 67.08 -37.13
CA SER A 5 2.01 66.09 -37.20
C SER A 5 2.53 64.65 -37.39
N ALA A 6 3.55 64.46 -38.23
CA ALA A 6 4.16 63.16 -38.47
C ALA A 6 4.93 62.60 -37.25
N MET A 7 5.56 63.46 -36.46
CA MET A 7 6.30 63.09 -35.24
C MET A 7 5.36 62.61 -34.13
N SER A 8 4.21 63.27 -33.96
CA SER A 8 3.16 62.90 -33.00
C SER A 8 2.51 61.55 -33.35
N MET A 9 2.21 61.32 -34.64
CA MET A 9 1.65 60.05 -35.11
C MET A 9 2.61 58.86 -34.94
N ARG A 10 3.92 59.06 -35.13
CA ARG A 10 4.96 58.02 -34.88
C ARG A 10 5.09 57.66 -33.40
N SER A 11 4.97 58.64 -32.49
CA SER A 11 4.98 58.41 -31.03
C SER A 11 3.74 57.63 -30.56
N ALA A 12 2.56 57.94 -31.10
CA ALA A 12 1.32 57.24 -30.78
C ALA A 12 1.31 55.77 -31.28
N THR A 13 1.84 55.50 -32.48
CA THR A 13 1.98 54.13 -32.99
C THR A 13 3.04 53.32 -32.22
N SER A 14 4.14 53.95 -31.80
CA SER A 14 5.13 53.33 -30.90
C SER A 14 4.52 52.93 -29.55
N ARG A 15 3.68 53.79 -28.95
CA ARG A 15 2.98 53.50 -27.69
C ARG A 15 2.01 52.32 -27.83
N LYS A 16 1.23 52.27 -28.91
CA LYS A 16 0.32 51.16 -29.21
C LYS A 16 1.07 49.85 -29.46
N ARG A 17 2.21 49.87 -30.15
CA ARG A 17 3.06 48.70 -30.35
C ARG A 17 3.65 48.18 -29.03
N ARG A 18 4.15 49.07 -28.18
CA ARG A 18 4.64 48.70 -26.83
C ARG A 18 3.52 48.10 -25.98
N SER A 19 2.33 48.69 -26.01
CA SER A 19 1.16 48.16 -25.30
C SER A 19 0.74 46.79 -25.82
N ALA A 20 0.73 46.57 -27.15
CA ALA A 20 0.41 45.28 -27.74
C ALA A 20 1.45 44.21 -27.37
N LEU A 21 2.74 44.54 -27.43
CA LEU A 21 3.82 43.63 -27.01
C LEU A 21 3.73 43.27 -25.52
N LEU A 22 3.43 44.24 -24.65
CA LEU A 22 3.21 43.98 -23.22
C LEU A 22 1.99 43.09 -22.98
N PHE A 23 0.90 43.31 -23.72
CA PHE A 23 -0.31 42.50 -23.59
C PHE A 23 -0.06 41.07 -24.08
N SER A 24 0.62 40.89 -25.21
CA SER A 24 1.02 39.57 -25.69
C SER A 24 1.99 38.86 -24.74
N ALA A 25 2.96 39.58 -24.17
CA ALA A 25 3.87 39.03 -23.17
C ALA A 25 3.12 38.61 -21.90
N LEU A 26 2.15 39.40 -21.44
CA LEU A 26 1.30 39.06 -20.30
C LEU A 26 0.47 37.81 -20.57
N LEU A 27 -0.11 37.67 -21.77
CA LEU A 27 -0.87 36.48 -22.17
C LEU A 27 0.02 35.21 -22.27
N LEU A 28 1.26 35.35 -22.74
CA LEU A 28 2.21 34.24 -22.78
C LEU A 28 2.65 33.83 -21.38
N LEU A 29 2.95 34.80 -20.51
CA LEU A 29 3.30 34.55 -19.11
C LEU A 29 2.13 33.94 -18.34
N SER A 30 0.89 34.39 -18.58
CA SER A 30 -0.30 33.78 -17.95
C SER A 30 -0.52 32.35 -18.42
N SER A 31 -0.28 32.08 -19.71
CA SER A 31 -0.39 30.71 -20.26
C SER A 31 0.71 29.80 -19.71
N TYR A 32 1.93 30.30 -19.56
CA TYR A 32 3.04 29.58 -18.96
C TYR A 32 2.76 29.23 -17.49
N ALA A 33 2.26 30.18 -16.70
CA ALA A 33 1.88 29.94 -15.31
C ALA A 33 0.75 28.89 -15.19
N ALA A 34 -0.24 28.93 -16.09
CA ALA A 34 -1.30 27.93 -16.11
C ALA A 34 -0.78 26.51 -16.45
N PHE A 35 0.20 26.42 -17.36
CA PHE A 35 0.82 25.15 -17.70
C PHE A 35 1.62 24.56 -16.53
N GLU A 36 2.43 25.39 -15.85
CA GLU A 36 3.16 24.98 -14.65
C GLU A 36 2.20 24.46 -13.58
N PHE A 37 1.10 25.18 -13.32
CA PHE A 37 0.10 24.74 -12.35
C PHE A 37 -0.51 23.37 -12.70
N GLY A 38 -0.85 23.13 -13.98
CA GLY A 38 -1.35 21.83 -14.43
C GLY A 38 -0.32 20.70 -14.30
N VAL A 39 0.97 20.99 -14.47
CA VAL A 39 2.06 20.01 -14.27
C VAL A 39 2.22 19.65 -12.79
N TRP A 40 2.04 20.61 -11.88
CA TRP A 40 2.09 20.35 -10.44
C TRP A 40 0.91 19.52 -9.97
N GLU A 41 -0.31 19.81 -10.41
CA GLU A 41 -1.49 18.97 -10.10
C GLU A 41 -1.32 17.55 -10.63
N ALA A 42 -0.84 17.40 -11.87
CA ALA A 42 -0.58 16.08 -12.45
C ALA A 42 0.43 15.27 -11.62
N LYS A 43 1.55 15.90 -11.21
CA LYS A 43 2.53 15.25 -10.33
C LYS A 43 1.95 14.93 -8.96
N ALA A 44 1.15 15.81 -8.36
CA ALA A 44 0.56 15.55 -7.05
C ALA A 44 -0.35 14.31 -7.05
N SER A 45 -0.92 13.95 -8.21
CA SER A 45 -1.78 12.77 -8.38
C SER A 45 -1.05 11.49 -8.80
N THR A 46 0.26 11.55 -9.08
CA THR A 46 1.04 10.35 -9.41
C THR A 46 1.56 9.68 -8.16
N ASP A 47 1.70 8.37 -8.22
CA ASP A 47 2.35 7.49 -7.25
C ASP A 47 3.60 6.94 -7.97
N ALA A 48 4.79 7.22 -7.44
CA ALA A 48 6.05 7.01 -8.18
C ALA A 48 6.74 5.69 -7.87
N ASP A 49 6.67 5.26 -6.61
CA ASP A 49 7.23 4.03 -6.08
C ASP A 49 6.18 2.91 -6.01
N GLY A 50 4.89 3.23 -6.13
CA GLY A 50 3.81 2.27 -6.29
C GLY A 50 3.32 1.69 -4.97
N ASP A 51 3.53 2.40 -3.86
CA ASP A 51 3.19 1.97 -2.50
C ASP A 51 1.72 2.24 -2.13
N GLY A 52 1.00 2.99 -2.97
CA GLY A 52 -0.41 3.37 -2.78
C GLY A 52 -0.62 4.81 -2.34
N LEU A 53 0.44 5.59 -2.09
CA LEU A 53 0.35 7.02 -1.80
C LEU A 53 0.67 7.86 -3.04
N THR A 54 -0.09 8.94 -3.21
CA THR A 54 0.22 9.92 -4.24
C THR A 54 1.23 10.94 -3.70
N TYR A 55 2.11 11.45 -4.56
CA TYR A 55 3.07 12.53 -4.27
C TYR A 55 2.52 13.67 -3.40
N GLY A 56 1.27 14.09 -3.65
CA GLY A 56 0.65 15.18 -2.89
C GLY A 56 0.32 14.80 -1.46
N LEU A 57 -0.04 13.54 -1.23
CA LEU A 57 -0.32 12.98 0.10
C LEU A 57 0.99 12.73 0.85
N GLU A 58 1.98 12.15 0.18
CA GLU A 58 3.32 11.95 0.73
C GLU A 58 3.98 13.25 1.17
N PHE A 59 3.86 14.31 0.36
CA PHE A 59 4.30 15.64 0.75
C PHE A 59 3.57 16.18 1.99
N TYR A 60 2.31 15.79 2.20
CA TYR A 60 1.52 16.23 3.35
C TYR A 60 1.91 15.47 4.63
N ILE A 61 2.19 14.17 4.52
CA ILE A 61 2.58 13.32 5.66
C ILE A 61 4.10 13.25 5.86
N ASN A 62 4.87 13.91 5.01
CA ASN A 62 6.34 14.03 5.07
C ASN A 62 7.10 12.70 4.82
N THR A 63 6.54 11.82 4.01
CA THR A 63 7.20 10.62 3.46
C THR A 63 7.96 10.95 2.16
N GLN A 64 8.65 9.96 1.61
CA GLN A 64 9.55 10.07 0.46
C GLN A 64 8.88 9.60 -0.86
N PRO A 65 8.55 10.51 -1.80
CA PRO A 65 7.80 10.17 -3.03
C PRO A 65 8.47 9.31 -4.10
N GLN A 66 9.58 8.66 -3.78
CA GLN A 66 10.30 7.77 -4.68
C GLN A 66 10.85 6.55 -3.91
N ASP A 67 10.43 6.40 -2.67
CA ASP A 67 10.88 5.39 -1.73
C ASP A 67 9.64 4.83 -1.07
N TRP A 68 9.28 3.60 -1.41
CA TRP A 68 8.06 2.96 -0.94
C TRP A 68 8.03 2.72 0.58
N ASP A 69 9.18 2.84 1.25
CA ASP A 69 9.41 2.58 2.68
C ASP A 69 10.33 3.69 3.23
N SER A 70 9.74 4.76 3.73
CA SER A 70 10.46 5.99 4.11
C SER A 70 11.37 5.81 5.32
N ASP A 71 11.01 4.93 6.24
CA ASP A 71 11.75 4.70 7.49
C ASP A 71 12.61 3.42 7.49
N ASN A 72 12.52 2.65 6.41
CA ASN A 72 13.30 1.46 6.07
C ASN A 72 13.08 0.28 7.01
N ASP A 73 11.84 0.04 7.42
CA ASP A 73 11.49 -1.05 8.33
C ASP A 73 10.91 -2.30 7.64
N GLY A 74 10.66 -2.21 6.33
CA GLY A 74 10.13 -3.26 5.48
C GLY A 74 8.61 -3.17 5.19
N LEU A 75 7.92 -2.19 5.76
CA LEU A 75 6.51 -1.89 5.47
C LEU A 75 6.40 -0.75 4.44
N PRO A 76 5.43 -0.81 3.51
CA PRO A 76 5.19 0.32 2.61
C PRO A 76 4.49 1.49 3.31
N ASP A 77 4.91 2.72 3.03
CA ASP A 77 4.33 3.93 3.65
C ASP A 77 2.81 3.99 3.44
N GLY A 78 2.35 3.63 2.24
CA GLY A 78 0.94 3.56 1.90
C GLY A 78 0.14 2.51 2.64
N TRP A 79 0.75 1.38 2.97
CA TRP A 79 0.13 0.36 3.80
C TRP A 79 0.01 0.86 5.23
N GLU A 80 1.10 1.38 5.80
CA GLU A 80 1.11 1.95 7.16
C GLU A 80 0.08 3.06 7.31
N TRP A 81 0.02 3.99 6.35
CA TRP A 81 -0.98 5.06 6.34
C TRP A 81 -2.42 4.54 6.26
N GLN A 82 -2.68 3.48 5.50
CA GLN A 82 -4.00 2.88 5.38
C GLN A 82 -4.48 2.26 6.71
N TYR A 83 -3.56 1.65 7.46
CA TYR A 83 -3.84 1.00 8.74
C TYR A 83 -3.66 1.91 9.97
N GLY A 84 -3.29 3.17 9.74
CA GLY A 84 -3.21 4.18 10.79
C GLY A 84 -1.91 4.12 11.61
N LEU A 85 -0.89 3.47 11.08
CA LEU A 85 0.48 3.52 11.58
C LEU A 85 1.17 4.81 11.11
N ASP A 86 2.35 5.08 11.66
CA ASP A 86 3.19 6.23 11.31
C ASP A 86 4.35 5.81 10.39
N PRO A 87 4.31 6.14 9.08
CA PRO A 87 5.32 5.75 8.08
C PRO A 87 6.74 6.32 8.29
N LEU A 88 6.93 7.09 9.36
CA LEU A 88 8.20 7.71 9.72
C LEU A 88 8.78 7.09 11.00
N SER A 89 8.19 6.00 11.48
CA SER A 89 8.49 5.38 12.76
C SER A 89 8.66 3.85 12.67
N ALA A 90 9.87 3.43 12.29
CA ALA A 90 10.32 2.04 12.19
C ALA A 90 10.33 1.20 13.49
N THR A 91 9.75 1.70 14.59
CA THR A 91 9.85 1.07 15.92
C THR A 91 8.57 1.21 16.73
N GLY A 92 8.44 0.35 17.74
CA GLY A 92 7.26 0.33 18.61
C GLY A 92 6.05 -0.23 17.89
N ASP A 93 4.87 0.29 18.20
CA ASP A 93 3.59 -0.15 17.63
C ASP A 93 3.48 0.13 16.12
N ASN A 94 4.25 1.10 15.60
CA ASN A 94 4.27 1.44 14.17
C ASN A 94 5.25 0.57 13.38
N GLY A 95 6.30 0.07 14.03
CA GLY A 95 7.35 -0.65 13.30
C GLY A 95 6.90 -2.02 12.83
N SER A 96 7.66 -2.62 11.92
CA SER A 96 7.42 -3.95 11.35
C SER A 96 7.28 -5.09 12.36
N THR A 97 7.86 -4.95 13.57
CA THR A 97 7.70 -5.91 14.68
C THR A 97 6.67 -5.51 15.73
N GLY A 98 5.92 -4.42 15.49
CA GLY A 98 4.85 -3.93 16.36
C GLY A 98 3.61 -4.80 16.26
N ASP A 99 2.81 -4.79 17.33
CA ASP A 99 1.52 -5.49 17.48
C ASP A 99 0.55 -4.52 18.20
N PRO A 100 -0.01 -3.53 17.47
CA PRO A 100 -0.80 -2.44 18.06
C PRO A 100 -2.17 -2.87 18.58
N ASP A 101 -2.75 -3.93 18.04
CA ASP A 101 -4.06 -4.47 18.38
C ASP A 101 -4.00 -5.68 19.33
N GLY A 102 -2.83 -6.27 19.51
CA GLY A 102 -2.54 -7.28 20.52
C GLY A 102 -3.06 -8.67 20.15
N ASP A 103 -3.17 -8.95 18.86
CA ASP A 103 -3.63 -10.24 18.33
C ASP A 103 -2.47 -11.23 18.05
N ALA A 104 -1.26 -10.86 18.46
CA ALA A 104 -0.01 -11.62 18.30
C ALA A 104 0.51 -11.74 16.86
N PHE A 105 -0.09 -11.04 15.90
CA PHE A 105 0.52 -10.80 14.61
C PHE A 105 1.32 -9.50 14.62
N THR A 106 2.51 -9.53 14.01
CA THR A 106 3.25 -8.29 13.80
C THR A 106 2.78 -7.58 12.54
N ASN A 107 2.90 -6.26 12.48
CA ASN A 107 2.58 -5.46 11.29
C ASN A 107 3.18 -6.05 9.99
N LEU A 108 4.39 -6.62 10.06
CA LEU A 108 5.03 -7.27 8.90
C LEU A 108 4.33 -8.58 8.49
N ASN A 109 3.92 -9.39 9.46
CA ASN A 109 3.13 -10.58 9.17
C ASN A 109 1.80 -10.17 8.54
N GLU A 110 1.16 -9.13 9.07
CA GLU A 110 -0.10 -8.65 8.55
C GLU A 110 0.02 -8.21 7.08
N TYR A 111 1.07 -7.45 6.77
CA TYR A 111 1.39 -7.03 5.42
C TYR A 111 1.64 -8.22 4.47
N GLN A 112 2.43 -9.22 4.91
CA GLN A 112 2.77 -10.39 4.08
C GLN A 112 1.57 -11.30 3.80
N TYR A 113 0.66 -11.43 4.76
CA TYR A 113 -0.53 -12.27 4.65
C TYR A 113 -1.74 -11.52 4.10
N GLY A 114 -1.66 -10.21 3.93
CA GLY A 114 -2.75 -9.38 3.43
C GLY A 114 -3.94 -9.33 4.39
N ILE A 115 -3.69 -9.55 5.68
CA ILE A 115 -4.70 -9.40 6.73
C ILE A 115 -4.74 -7.93 7.19
N PRO A 116 -5.93 -7.36 7.42
CA PRO A 116 -6.06 -6.00 7.90
C PRO A 116 -5.86 -5.92 9.43
N ALA A 117 -5.39 -4.76 9.92
CA ALA A 117 -5.31 -4.52 11.37
C ALA A 117 -6.65 -4.75 12.08
N GLY A 118 -6.62 -5.49 13.19
CA GLY A 118 -7.75 -5.89 14.02
C GLY A 118 -8.59 -7.01 13.41
N TRP A 119 -8.04 -7.75 12.45
CA TRP A 119 -8.72 -8.89 11.84
C TRP A 119 -8.87 -10.06 12.82
N ASP A 120 -7.91 -10.24 13.73
CA ASP A 120 -7.98 -11.27 14.74
C ASP A 120 -8.29 -10.72 16.14
N SER A 121 -8.66 -11.63 17.03
CA SER A 121 -9.15 -11.31 18.36
C SER A 121 -8.00 -11.37 19.36
N PRO A 122 -7.75 -10.29 20.12
CA PRO A 122 -6.70 -10.28 21.14
C PRO A 122 -7.00 -11.20 22.33
N SER A 123 -8.21 -11.77 22.39
CA SER A 123 -8.60 -12.73 23.43
C SER A 123 -8.29 -14.19 23.08
N THR A 124 -7.98 -14.46 21.81
CA THR A 124 -7.62 -15.77 21.28
C THR A 124 -6.43 -15.65 20.32
N PRO A 125 -5.25 -15.21 20.79
CA PRO A 125 -4.10 -14.92 19.89
C PRO A 125 -3.54 -16.15 19.17
N SER A 126 -3.99 -17.35 19.55
CA SER A 126 -3.61 -18.63 18.97
C SER A 126 -4.66 -19.18 17.99
N GLU A 127 -5.75 -18.45 17.74
CA GLU A 127 -6.88 -18.88 16.92
C GLU A 127 -7.32 -17.74 16.00
N LEU A 128 -7.19 -17.91 14.68
CA LEU A 128 -7.71 -16.93 13.73
C LEU A 128 -9.24 -16.97 13.68
N ASP A 129 -9.88 -16.08 14.43
CA ASP A 129 -11.34 -16.03 14.58
C ASP A 129 -12.06 -15.77 13.24
N ASN A 130 -11.40 -15.02 12.35
CA ASN A 130 -11.90 -14.61 11.04
C ASN A 130 -11.19 -15.31 9.85
N GLY A 131 -10.17 -16.14 10.10
CA GLY A 131 -9.40 -16.93 9.11
C GLY A 131 -8.52 -16.12 8.14
N VAL A 132 -7.49 -16.72 7.50
CA VAL A 132 -6.62 -16.01 6.54
C VAL A 132 -7.25 -15.92 5.15
N TRP A 133 -7.11 -14.77 4.49
CA TRP A 133 -7.41 -14.64 3.06
C TRP A 133 -6.25 -15.17 2.22
N TRP A 134 -6.31 -16.43 1.80
CA TRP A 134 -5.41 -16.94 0.76
C TRP A 134 -6.09 -17.01 -0.61
N ASN A 135 -5.29 -16.90 -1.67
CA ASN A 135 -5.66 -16.71 -3.08
C ASN A 135 -6.55 -17.83 -3.67
N GLY A 136 -7.79 -17.93 -3.22
CA GLY A 136 -8.83 -18.84 -3.73
C GLY A 136 -9.14 -20.08 -2.89
N THR A 137 -8.48 -20.30 -1.74
CA THR A 137 -8.87 -21.32 -0.76
C THR A 137 -9.73 -20.69 0.34
N VAL A 138 -10.75 -21.41 0.78
CA VAL A 138 -11.72 -20.93 1.77
C VAL A 138 -11.09 -21.05 3.15
N PRO A 139 -11.06 -19.99 3.98
CA PRO A 139 -10.57 -20.10 5.35
C PRO A 139 -11.54 -20.98 6.14
N THR A 140 -11.05 -22.09 6.67
CA THR A 140 -11.78 -22.87 7.67
C THR A 140 -11.63 -22.17 9.02
N ARG A 141 -12.75 -21.89 9.69
CA ARG A 141 -12.74 -21.41 11.07
C ARG A 141 -12.15 -22.50 11.97
N ASN A 142 -11.40 -22.13 13.00
CA ASN A 142 -10.78 -23.01 13.99
C ASN A 142 -9.55 -23.80 13.49
N TRP A 143 -8.63 -23.14 12.79
CA TRP A 143 -7.31 -23.69 12.46
C TRP A 143 -6.26 -23.20 13.47
N ASP A 144 -5.40 -24.09 14.00
CA ASP A 144 -4.29 -23.75 14.89
C ASP A 144 -3.02 -23.39 14.11
N GLU A 145 -2.85 -22.09 13.83
CA GLU A 145 -1.78 -21.65 12.92
C GLU A 145 -0.39 -21.45 13.53
N GLU A 146 -0.15 -21.73 14.82
CA GLU A 146 1.20 -21.57 15.39
C GLU A 146 2.24 -22.45 14.65
N SER A 147 1.84 -23.56 14.03
CA SER A 147 2.72 -24.41 13.21
C SER A 147 2.70 -24.09 11.71
N ALA A 148 1.59 -23.58 11.15
CA ALA A 148 1.42 -23.38 9.71
C ALA A 148 2.07 -22.07 9.18
N MET A 149 2.20 -21.03 10.02
CA MET A 149 2.69 -19.70 9.59
C MET A 149 3.99 -19.22 10.28
N GLN A 150 4.63 -20.04 11.12
CA GLN A 150 5.91 -19.69 11.77
C GLN A 150 7.14 -20.06 10.93
N ILE A 151 8.13 -19.15 10.88
CA ILE A 151 9.50 -19.42 10.38
C ILE A 151 10.24 -20.46 11.27
N ILE A 152 9.84 -20.62 12.53
CA ILE A 152 10.40 -21.57 13.48
C ILE A 152 9.26 -22.34 14.14
N GLN A 153 8.95 -23.52 13.61
CA GLN A 153 7.88 -24.39 14.09
C GLN A 153 8.01 -24.74 15.58
N GLY A 154 6.86 -24.77 16.28
CA GLY A 154 6.74 -25.30 17.63
C GLY A 154 7.16 -26.77 17.69
N THR A 155 7.85 -27.17 18.76
CA THR A 155 8.25 -28.57 18.96
C THR A 155 7.04 -29.38 19.43
N GLY A 156 6.16 -29.78 18.51
CA GLY A 156 4.85 -30.39 18.84
C GLY A 156 4.26 -31.33 17.79
N SER A 157 3.82 -30.79 16.64
CA SER A 157 3.40 -31.44 15.38
C SER A 157 3.14 -30.32 14.36
N ASP A 158 3.28 -30.59 13.06
CA ASP A 158 4.52 -30.34 12.33
C ASP A 158 4.45 -29.58 11.01
N GLY A 159 3.34 -28.96 10.64
CA GLY A 159 3.31 -27.89 9.64
C GLY A 159 3.53 -28.30 8.18
N ALA A 160 2.81 -27.61 7.32
CA ALA A 160 2.91 -27.63 5.84
C ALA A 160 2.58 -28.95 5.14
N ASP A 161 2.23 -30.00 5.87
CA ASP A 161 1.62 -31.25 5.37
C ASP A 161 0.20 -31.48 5.91
N GLU A 162 -0.35 -30.53 6.69
CA GLU A 162 -1.70 -30.66 7.25
C GLU A 162 -2.72 -29.83 6.46
N ASP A 163 -3.74 -30.52 5.97
CA ASP A 163 -4.95 -29.96 5.36
C ASP A 163 -5.98 -29.56 6.46
N PRO A 164 -6.98 -28.72 6.16
CA PRO A 164 -7.92 -28.24 7.16
C PRO A 164 -8.74 -29.33 7.84
N MET A 165 -8.91 -29.20 9.17
CA MET A 165 -9.80 -30.03 10.00
C MET A 165 -11.10 -30.40 9.28
N GLY A 166 -11.26 -31.68 8.95
CA GLY A 166 -12.44 -32.26 8.33
C GLY A 166 -12.12 -33.25 7.20
N ASN A 167 -13.13 -34.01 6.77
CA ASN A 167 -13.00 -34.97 5.66
C ASN A 167 -13.06 -34.27 4.29
N ILE A 168 -12.22 -33.24 4.10
CA ILE A 168 -11.99 -32.57 2.82
C ILE A 168 -11.04 -33.43 1.96
N CYS A 169 -10.22 -34.26 2.59
CA CYS A 169 -9.14 -35.06 1.99
C CYS A 169 -9.58 -36.33 1.21
N ASN A 170 -10.88 -36.66 1.11
CA ASN A 170 -11.36 -37.83 0.38
C ASN A 170 -11.84 -37.53 -1.06
N ASP A 171 -11.39 -36.43 -1.66
CA ASP A 171 -11.61 -36.14 -3.08
C ASP A 171 -10.45 -36.57 -4.01
N GLY A 172 -9.35 -37.06 -3.41
CA GLY A 172 -8.18 -37.54 -4.13
C GLY A 172 -7.34 -36.41 -4.76
N MET A 173 -7.46 -35.19 -4.26
CA MET A 173 -6.64 -34.04 -4.63
C MET A 173 -5.65 -33.69 -3.51
N ASP A 174 -4.48 -33.21 -3.92
CA ASP A 174 -3.41 -32.65 -3.09
C ASP A 174 -3.70 -31.15 -2.96
N ASN A 175 -4.43 -30.75 -1.90
CA ASN A 175 -5.01 -29.42 -1.77
C ASN A 175 -4.03 -28.38 -1.23
N ASP A 176 -3.04 -28.80 -0.44
CA ASP A 176 -1.95 -28.01 0.13
C ASP A 176 -0.65 -28.03 -0.73
N LYS A 177 -0.55 -28.98 -1.69
CA LYS A 177 0.52 -29.12 -2.69
C LYS A 177 1.86 -29.58 -2.12
N ASP A 178 1.83 -30.38 -1.06
CA ASP A 178 3.02 -31.00 -0.48
C ASP A 178 3.53 -32.22 -1.31
N GLY A 179 2.70 -32.69 -2.26
CA GLY A 179 2.98 -33.81 -3.16
C GLY A 179 2.47 -35.16 -2.67
N LEU A 180 1.69 -35.19 -1.59
CA LEU A 180 0.96 -36.33 -1.07
C LEU A 180 -0.53 -36.20 -1.38
N VAL A 181 -1.25 -37.33 -1.34
CA VAL A 181 -2.72 -37.36 -1.50
C VAL A 181 -3.21 -38.25 -0.38
N ASP A 182 -3.99 -37.70 0.53
CA ASP A 182 -4.15 -38.30 1.85
C ASP A 182 -5.07 -39.53 1.81
N THR A 183 -4.72 -40.51 2.62
CA THR A 183 -5.49 -41.73 2.78
C THR A 183 -6.29 -41.70 4.07
N PHE A 184 -7.61 -41.51 3.96
CA PHE A 184 -8.63 -41.87 4.95
C PHE A 184 -8.32 -41.53 6.43
N ASP A 185 -8.24 -40.24 6.74
CA ASP A 185 -8.29 -39.69 8.11
C ASP A 185 -9.61 -40.08 8.80
N ASN A 186 -9.53 -40.87 9.87
CA ASN A 186 -10.69 -41.48 10.53
C ASN A 186 -11.14 -40.75 11.81
N ASP A 187 -10.32 -39.89 12.41
CA ASP A 187 -10.66 -39.01 13.52
C ASP A 187 -10.92 -37.55 13.12
N GLY A 188 -10.63 -37.19 11.88
CA GLY A 188 -10.99 -35.93 11.26
C GLY A 188 -10.13 -34.77 11.74
N ASP A 189 -8.91 -35.04 12.19
CA ASP A 189 -7.98 -34.04 12.72
C ASP A 189 -7.00 -33.51 11.67
N GLY A 190 -6.98 -34.08 10.45
CA GLY A 190 -6.18 -33.60 9.33
C GLY A 190 -4.79 -34.22 9.23
N ASP A 191 -4.46 -35.25 10.01
CA ASP A 191 -3.20 -36.00 9.89
C ASP A 191 -3.35 -37.33 9.12
N ALA A 192 -2.22 -38.05 8.97
CA ALA A 192 -2.20 -39.40 8.41
C ALA A 192 -1.99 -40.48 9.49
N ASP A 193 -2.96 -41.40 9.65
CA ASP A 193 -2.88 -42.61 10.49
C ASP A 193 -1.62 -43.50 10.32
#